data_AF-A0A831P0X1-F1
#
_entry.id   AF-A0A831P0X1-F1
#
_cell.length_a   1.000
_cell.length_b   1.000
_cell.length_c   1.000
_cell.angle_alpha   90.00
_cell.angle_beta   90.00
_cell.angle_gamma   90.00
#
_symmetry.space_group_name_H-M   'P 1'
#
loop_
_entity.id
_entity.type
_entity.pdbx_description
1 polymer ?
#
loop_
_entity_poly.entity_id
_entity_poly.type
_entity_poly.pdbx_seq_one_letter_code
_entity_poly.pdbx_strand_id
1 'polypeptide(L)' 'MLVATAMVMFMTPGLALFYGGMVRSKNVLSIMMQSFFCLGIVSIIWVLYGYSLAFGPDNPG' A
#
# COMPACT_ATOMS: atom_id res chain seq x y z
N MET A 1 -10.55 -11.78 10.79
CA MET A 1 -9.32 -11.15 10.27
C MET A 1 -9.34 -11.01 8.75
N LEU A 2 -9.56 -12.07 7.96
CA LEU A 2 -9.55 -12.01 6.48
C LEU A 2 -10.41 -10.89 5.84
N VAL A 3 -11.67 -10.72 6.28
CA VAL A 3 -12.55 -9.66 5.75
C VAL A 3 -12.02 -8.26 6.09
N ALA A 4 -11.50 -8.08 7.31
CA ALA A 4 -10.88 -6.82 7.72
C ALA A 4 -9.61 -6.52 6.90
N THR A 5 -8.78 -7.53 6.63
CA THR A 5 -7.58 -7.39 5.78
C THR A 5 -7.95 -7.03 4.33
N ALA A 6 -9.03 -7.61 3.80
CA ALA A 6 -9.56 -7.25 2.47
C ALA A 6 -10.07 -5.79 2.42
N MET A 7 -10.75 -5.32 3.46
CA MET A 7 -11.18 -3.92 3.56
C MET A 7 -9.98 -2.96 3.60
N VAL A 8 -8.92 -3.28 4.34
CA VAL A 8 -7.69 -2.48 4.39
C VAL A 8 -6.99 -2.46 3.02
N MET A 9 -6.90 -3.60 2.33
CA MET A 9 -6.32 -3.66 0.98
C MET A 9 -7.08 -2.76 -0.02
N PHE A 10 -8.40 -2.63 0.14
CA PHE A 10 -9.23 -1.73 -0.67
C PHE A 10 -8.99 -0.23 -0.38
N MET A 11 -8.33 0.15 0.72
CA MET A 11 -8.05 1.57 1.00
C MET A 11 -6.97 2.15 0.07
N THR A 12 -5.99 1.36 -0.36
CA THR A 12 -4.93 1.82 -1.27
C THR A 12 -5.45 2.25 -2.66
N PRO A 13 -6.33 1.49 -3.34
CA PRO A 13 -7.01 2.00 -4.53
C PRO A 13 -8.04 3.09 -4.20
N GLY A 14 -8.66 3.08 -3.02
CA GLY A 14 -9.54 4.16 -2.55
C GLY A 14 -8.82 5.52 -2.49
N LEU A 15 -7.59 5.55 -1.97
CA LEU A 15 -6.72 6.73 -1.97
C LEU A 15 -6.34 7.14 -3.39
N ALA A 16 -6.05 6.18 -4.28
CA ALA A 16 -5.75 6.46 -5.69
C ALA A 16 -6.88 7.21 -6.39
N LEU A 17 -8.12 6.80 -6.14
CA LEU A 17 -9.31 7.44 -6.70
C LEU A 17 -9.56 8.82 -6.06
N PHE A 18 -9.36 8.94 -4.75
CA PHE A 18 -9.53 10.21 -4.03
C PHE A 18 -8.48 11.25 -4.46
N TYR A 19 -7.19 10.89 -4.44
CA TYR A 19 -6.10 11.78 -4.88
C TYR A 19 -6.08 11.98 -6.39
N GLY A 20 -6.48 10.97 -7.16
CA GLY A 20 -6.70 11.08 -8.60
C GLY A 20 -7.77 12.10 -8.95
N GLY A 21 -8.90 12.12 -8.23
CA GLY A 21 -9.97 13.10 -8.45
C GLY A 21 -9.60 14.55 -8.10
N MET A 22 -8.60 14.75 -7.24
CA MET A 22 -8.10 16.08 -6.84
C MET A 22 -6.99 16.64 -7.75
N VAL A 23 -6.46 15.83 -8.67
CA VAL A 23 -5.46 16.31 -9.65
C VAL A 23 -6.08 16.59 -11.02
N ARG A 24 -5.36 17.38 -11.82
CA ARG A 24 -5.73 17.66 -13.21
C ARG A 24 -5.89 16.35 -13.98
N SER A 25 -6.93 16.26 -14.82
CA SER A 25 -7.28 15.08 -15.64
C SER A 25 -6.07 14.41 -16.31
N LYS A 26 -5.12 15.20 -16.83
CA LYS A 26 -3.87 14.71 -17.44
C LYS A 26 -2.96 13.87 -16.53
N ASN A 27 -3.07 14.00 -15.21
CA ASN A 27 -2.23 13.32 -14.23
C ASN A 27 -2.96 12.18 -13.48
N VAL A 28 -4.27 12.00 -13.71
CA VAL A 28 -5.09 11.00 -13.00
C VAL A 28 -4.57 9.60 -13.27
N LEU A 29 -4.24 9.29 -14.53
CA LEU A 29 -3.68 8.00 -14.93
C LEU A 29 -2.35 7.72 -14.20
N SER A 30 -1.51 8.74 -14.03
CA SER A 30 -0.23 8.60 -13.32
C SER A 30 -0.43 8.25 -11.84
N ILE A 31 -1.39 8.87 -11.16
CA ILE A 31 -1.67 8.60 -9.74
C ILE A 31 -2.26 7.19 -9.55
N MET A 32 -3.13 6.78 -10.48
CA MET A 32 -3.68 5.42 -10.48
C MET A 32 -2.56 4.38 -10.65
N MET A 33 -1.68 4.57 -11.65
CA MET A 33 -0.55 3.65 -11.89
C MET A 33 0.42 3.60 -10.72
N GLN A 34 0.74 4.76 -10.10
CA GLN A 34 1.58 4.81 -8.91
C GLN A 34 0.97 4.04 -7.73
N SER A 35 -0.36 4.09 -7.54
CA SER A 35 -1.00 3.34 -6.45
C SER A 35 -0.95 1.83 -6.63
N PHE A 36 -1.12 1.32 -7.85
CA PHE A 36 -0.94 -0.10 -8.16
C PHE A 36 0.53 -0.54 -7.98
N PHE A 37 1.47 0.31 -8.39
CA PHE A 37 2.89 0.04 -8.23
C PHE A 37 3.30 0.02 -6.75
N CYS A 38 2.79 0.96 -5.95
CA CYS A 38 2.99 0.98 -4.50
C CYS A 38 2.44 -0.28 -3.82
N LEU A 39 1.25 -0.76 -4.20
CA LEU A 39 0.71 -2.03 -3.68
C LEU A 39 1.68 -3.20 -3.91
N GLY A 40 2.21 -3.31 -5.13
CA GLY A 40 3.20 -4.34 -5.48
C GLY A 40 4.49 -4.21 -4.67
N ILE A 41 5.13 -3.04 -4.69
CA ILE A 41 6.40 -2.80 -4.00
C ILE A 41 6.28 -3.01 -2.49
N VAL A 42 5.26 -2.43 -1.87
CA VAL A 42 5.05 -2.54 -0.42
C VAL A 42 4.83 -3.99 -0.03
N SER A 43 4.09 -4.77 -0.83
CA SER A 43 3.90 -6.21 -0.56
C SER A 43 5.21 -7.00 -0.59
N ILE A 44 6.09 -6.71 -1.54
CA ILE A 44 7.39 -7.36 -1.68
C ILE A 44 8.30 -6.99 -0.51
N ILE A 45 8.41 -5.70 -0.20
CA ILE A 45 9.18 -5.18 0.94
C ILE A 45 8.70 -5.80 2.26
N TRP A 46 7.38 -5.90 2.43
CA TRP A 46 6.76 -6.47 3.62
C TRP A 46 7.14 -7.94 3.82
N VAL A 47 7.12 -8.74 2.75
CA VAL A 47 7.46 -10.17 2.81
C VAL A 47 8.96 -10.40 3.02
N LEU A 48 9.83 -9.58 2.39
CA LEU A 48 11.28 -9.80 2.45
C LEU A 48 11.89 -9.45 3.80
N TYR A 49 11.50 -8.31 4.39
CA TYR A 49 12.09 -7.85 5.65
C TYR A 49 11.14 -7.00 6.51
N GLY A 50 10.07 -6.42 5.94
CA GLY A 50 9.15 -5.57 6.71
C GLY A 50 8.46 -6.31 7.86
N TYR A 51 8.00 -7.54 7.63
CA TYR A 51 7.41 -8.36 8.69
C TYR A 51 8.43 -8.69 9.79
N SER A 52 9.65 -9.07 9.39
CA SER A 52 10.72 -9.41 10.34
C SER A 52 11.21 -8.20 11.14
N LEU A 53 11.13 -6.98 10.60
CA LEU A 53 11.48 -5.77 11.34
C LEU A 53 10.39 -5.35 12.32
N ALA A 54 9.11 -5.55 11.97
CA ALA A 54 7.98 -5.14 12.80
C ALA A 54 7.62 -6.15 13.90
N PHE A 55 7.82 -7.45 13.63
CA PHE A 55 7.45 -8.55 14.53
C PHE A 55 8.61 -9.52 14.81
N GLY A 56 9.84 -9.14 14.45
CA GLY A 56 11.02 -9.92 14.77
C GLY A 56 11.29 -9.92 16.28
N PRO A 57 12.12 -10.87 16.76
CA PRO A 57 12.52 -10.91 18.16
C PRO A 57 13.19 -9.60 18.55
N ASP A 58 12.70 -8.98 19.62
CA ASP A 58 13.36 -7.83 20.24
C ASP A 58 14.71 -8.34 20.75
N ASN A 59 15.83 -7.84 20.21
CA ASN A 59 17.14 -8.16 20.77
C ASN A 59 17.22 -7.52 22.16
N PRO A 60 17.25 -8.30 23.26
CA PRO A 60 17.40 -7.76 24.59
C PRO A 60 18.89 -7.47 24.79
N GLY A 61 19.28 -6.25 24.46
CA GLY A 61 20.50 -5.62 24.95
C GLY A 61 20.16 -4.74 26.15
#